data_AF-K1YK23-F1
#
_entry.id   AF-K1YK23-F1
#
_cell.length_a   1.000
_cell.length_b   1.000
_cell.length_c   1.000
_cell.angle_alpha   90.00
_cell.angle_beta   90.00
_cell.angle_gamma   90.00
#
_symmetry.space_group_name_H-M   'P 1'
#
loop_
_entity.id
_entity.type
_entity.pdbx_description
1 polymer ?
#
loop_
_entity_poly.entity_id
_entity_poly.type
_entity_poly.pdbx_seq_one_letter_code
_entity_poly.pdbx_strand_id
1 'polypeptide(L)'
;MQIDINNFQPFQHDKQESKNQLINFARTQDVSKVEGVFTATLIYTNLVDYLAKHLLENLRKMVCIDTYKRFGGVFYYDPNNQRINLSLGELCNNLDHFDFPDKKDLMENLRKFSKLRNQIMHNLMQLDLTNNAAQFEQDLKNVSALAEEVLLKYNIIVRGVTTVWQVANNPQQ
;
A
#
# COMPACT_ATOMS: atom_id res chain seq x y z
N MET A 1 -17.24 -18.82 5.68
CA MET A 1 -17.18 -18.22 7.02
C MET A 1 -18.04 -16.97 6.98
N GLN A 2 -19.17 -16.95 7.69
CA GLN A 2 -20.06 -15.78 7.74
C GLN A 2 -19.41 -14.77 8.70
N ILE A 3 -18.88 -13.66 8.17
CA ILE A 3 -18.32 -12.58 8.98
C ILE A 3 -19.49 -11.71 9.42
N ASP A 4 -19.64 -11.50 10.73
CA ASP A 4 -20.68 -10.64 11.30
C ASP A 4 -20.34 -9.17 11.02
N ILE A 5 -21.27 -8.44 10.39
CA ILE A 5 -21.15 -7.01 10.07
C ILE A 5 -20.90 -6.20 11.35
N ASN A 6 -21.45 -6.63 12.50
CA ASN A 6 -21.33 -5.91 13.77
C ASN A 6 -19.92 -6.00 14.39
N ASN A 7 -19.10 -6.97 13.96
CA ASN A 7 -17.76 -7.21 14.52
C ASN A 7 -16.63 -6.76 13.59
N PHE A 8 -16.93 -6.32 12.37
CA PHE A 8 -15.93 -5.82 11.44
C PHE A 8 -15.88 -4.29 11.45
N GLN A 9 -14.79 -3.74 11.99
CA GLN A 9 -14.43 -2.35 11.81
C GLN A 9 -13.28 -2.26 10.80
N PRO A 10 -13.48 -1.65 9.63
CA PRO A 10 -12.43 -1.57 8.63
C PRO A 10 -11.27 -0.71 9.12
N PHE A 11 -10.05 -1.12 8.76
CA PHE A 11 -8.82 -0.41 9.10
C PHE A 11 -8.59 -0.20 10.61
N GLN A 12 -9.24 -0.97 11.49
CA GLN A 12 -9.13 -0.84 12.97
C GLN A 12 -7.69 -0.93 13.50
N HIS A 13 -6.82 -1.64 12.78
CA HIS A 13 -5.41 -1.81 13.15
C HIS A 13 -4.44 -0.97 12.30
N ASP A 14 -4.94 -0.01 11.51
CA ASP A 14 -4.11 0.92 10.74
C ASP A 14 -3.49 2.00 11.65
N LYS A 15 -2.37 1.67 12.29
CA LYS A 15 -1.69 2.58 13.21
C LYS A 15 -0.81 3.57 12.46
N GLN A 16 -1.29 4.81 12.32
CA GLN A 16 -0.53 5.91 11.69
C GLN A 16 0.84 6.13 12.34
N GLU A 17 0.92 6.02 13.67
CA GLU A 17 2.16 6.20 14.42
C GLU A 17 3.26 5.21 13.99
N SER A 18 2.92 3.93 13.83
CA SER A 18 3.88 2.90 13.42
C SER A 18 4.40 3.15 12.00
N LYS A 19 3.53 3.60 11.08
CA LYS A 19 3.93 3.98 9.70
C LYS A 19 4.92 5.16 9.72
N ASN A 20 4.65 6.17 10.56
CA ASN A 20 5.53 7.34 10.71
C ASN A 20 6.88 6.97 11.35
N GLN A 21 6.88 6.07 12.35
CA GLN A 21 8.12 5.58 12.97
C GLN A 21 9.02 4.86 11.94
N LEU A 22 8.44 4.03 11.08
CA LEU A 22 9.18 3.35 10.01
C LEU A 22 9.77 4.35 9.00
N ILE A 23 9.00 5.34 8.56
CA ILE A 23 9.49 6.38 7.65
C ILE A 23 10.64 7.16 8.30
N ASN A 24 10.48 7.57 9.55
CA ASN A 24 11.51 8.30 10.27
C ASN A 24 12.79 7.46 10.39
N PHE A 25 12.66 6.17 10.70
CA PHE A 25 13.81 5.27 10.74
C PHE A 25 14.48 5.11 9.37
N ALA A 26 13.73 5.06 8.26
CA ALA A 26 14.29 5.02 6.91
C ALA A 26 15.06 6.30 6.56
N ARG A 27 14.55 7.47 6.96
CA ARG A 27 15.17 8.78 6.72
C ARG A 27 16.48 8.98 7.48
N THR A 28 16.65 8.31 8.63
CA THR A 28 17.87 8.41 9.43
C THR A 28 18.99 7.45 8.99
N GLN A 29 18.76 6.62 7.96
CA GLN A 29 19.79 5.69 7.50
C GLN A 29 20.93 6.44 6.81
N ASP A 30 22.16 5.94 7.00
CA ASP A 30 23.36 6.49 6.39
C ASP A 30 23.43 6.11 4.90
N VAL A 31 22.97 7.02 4.04
CA VAL A 31 22.92 6.82 2.58
C VAL A 31 24.29 6.77 1.91
N SER A 32 25.36 7.09 2.65
CA SER A 32 26.74 6.91 2.15
C SER A 32 27.18 5.45 2.17
N LYS A 33 26.43 4.58 2.86
CA LYS A 33 26.72 3.14 2.99
C LYS A 33 25.67 2.30 2.29
N VAL A 34 26.11 1.18 1.71
CA VAL A 34 25.27 0.19 1.03
C VAL A 34 24.17 -0.30 1.94
N GLU A 35 24.53 -0.63 3.19
CA GLU A 35 23.62 -1.17 4.18
C GLU A 35 22.54 -0.15 4.54
N GLY A 36 22.88 1.14 4.58
CA GLY A 36 21.92 2.21 4.84
C GLY A 36 20.94 2.38 3.68
N VAL A 37 21.43 2.42 2.43
CA VAL A 37 20.60 2.47 1.22
C VAL A 37 19.68 1.25 1.12
N PHE A 38 20.24 0.05 1.34
CA PHE A 38 19.48 -1.20 1.33
C PHE A 38 18.39 -1.21 2.40
N THR A 39 18.74 -0.83 3.64
CA THR A 39 17.81 -0.76 4.77
C THR A 39 16.67 0.22 4.49
N ALA A 40 16.99 1.44 4.05
CA ALA A 40 15.97 2.44 3.73
C ALA A 40 15.03 1.97 2.60
N THR A 41 15.60 1.41 1.52
CA THR A 41 14.82 0.86 0.40
C THR A 41 13.90 -0.27 0.85
N LEU A 42 14.38 -1.15 1.72
CA LEU A 42 13.61 -2.27 2.27
C LEU A 42 12.44 -1.79 3.12
N ILE A 43 12.65 -0.76 3.95
CA ILE A 43 11.59 -0.16 4.77
C ILE A 43 10.50 0.45 3.88
N TYR A 44 10.86 1.27 2.89
CA TYR A 44 9.89 1.87 1.97
C TYR A 44 9.13 0.80 1.17
N THR A 45 9.83 -0.24 0.73
CA THR A 45 9.22 -1.39 0.05
C THR A 45 8.18 -2.08 0.92
N ASN A 46 8.57 -2.46 2.13
CA ASN A 46 7.68 -3.17 3.05
C ASN A 46 6.48 -2.30 3.46
N LEU A 47 6.68 -0.99 3.61
CA LEU A 47 5.60 -0.05 3.86
C LEU A 47 4.60 -0.06 2.71
N VAL A 48 5.05 0.15 1.46
CA VAL A 48 4.14 0.19 0.30
C VAL A 48 3.43 -1.15 0.07
N ASP A 49 4.14 -2.27 0.21
CA ASP A 49 3.56 -3.60 0.10
C ASP A 49 2.49 -3.83 1.20
N TYR A 50 2.76 -3.40 2.43
CA TYR A 50 1.79 -3.42 3.52
C TYR A 50 0.54 -2.58 3.21
N LEU A 51 0.71 -1.35 2.74
CA LEU A 51 -0.42 -0.45 2.43
C LEU A 51 -1.33 -1.05 1.34
N ALA A 52 -0.74 -1.55 0.25
CA ALA A 52 -1.49 -2.17 -0.84
C ALA A 52 -2.21 -3.44 -0.39
N LYS A 53 -1.53 -4.30 0.39
CA LYS A 53 -2.12 -5.53 0.94
C LYS A 53 -3.26 -5.21 1.91
N HIS A 54 -3.04 -4.28 2.84
CA HIS A 54 -4.02 -3.92 3.85
C HIS A 54 -5.27 -3.29 3.23
N LEU A 55 -5.10 -2.45 2.19
CA LEU A 55 -6.23 -1.93 1.42
C LEU A 55 -7.04 -3.06 0.78
N LEU A 56 -6.38 -3.95 0.03
CA LEU A 56 -7.03 -5.06 -0.65
C LEU A 56 -7.77 -6.00 0.33
N GLU A 57 -7.16 -6.34 1.46
CA GLU A 57 -7.78 -7.20 2.48
C GLU A 57 -9.05 -6.58 3.07
N ASN A 58 -9.03 -5.28 3.38
CA ASN A 58 -10.21 -4.60 3.90
C ASN A 58 -11.32 -4.50 2.84
N LEU A 59 -10.99 -4.14 1.60
CA LEU A 59 -11.95 -4.09 0.50
C LEU A 59 -12.59 -5.47 0.22
N ARG A 60 -11.79 -6.55 0.21
CA ARG A 60 -12.30 -7.92 0.08
C ARG A 60 -13.25 -8.28 1.22
N LYS A 61 -12.88 -7.99 2.47
CA LYS A 61 -13.74 -8.23 3.64
C LYS A 61 -15.06 -7.48 3.53
N MET A 62 -15.05 -6.21 3.11
CA MET A 62 -16.25 -5.41 2.86
C MET A 62 -17.18 -5.99 1.80
N VAL A 63 -16.63 -6.59 0.74
CA VAL A 63 -17.42 -7.30 -0.27
C VAL A 63 -18.04 -8.58 0.32
N CYS A 64 -17.29 -9.36 1.10
CA CYS A 64 -17.79 -10.59 1.73
C CYS A 64 -18.97 -10.35 2.68
N ILE A 65 -19.05 -9.17 3.30
CA ILE A 65 -20.14 -8.76 4.21
C ILE A 65 -21.21 -7.92 3.49
N ASP A 66 -21.25 -7.98 2.15
CA ASP A 66 -22.28 -7.47 1.23
C ASP A 66 -22.61 -5.98 1.33
N THR A 67 -21.79 -5.21 2.03
CA THR A 67 -21.97 -3.77 2.26
C THR A 67 -21.39 -2.96 1.12
N TYR A 68 -20.34 -3.46 0.45
CA TYR A 68 -19.78 -2.81 -0.74
C TYR A 68 -20.82 -2.63 -1.86
N LYS A 69 -21.77 -3.57 -2.00
CA LYS A 69 -22.90 -3.44 -2.93
C LYS A 69 -23.81 -2.24 -2.60
N ARG A 70 -23.91 -1.87 -1.32
CA ARG A 70 -24.64 -0.67 -0.85
C ARG A 70 -23.87 0.63 -1.10
N PHE A 71 -22.56 0.54 -1.37
CA PHE A 71 -21.65 1.67 -1.54
C PHE A 71 -21.31 2.04 -2.99
N GLY A 72 -21.84 1.30 -3.98
CA GLY A 72 -21.89 1.75 -5.37
C GLY A 72 -20.94 1.06 -6.35
N GLY A 73 -21.21 -0.21 -6.67
CA GLY A 73 -20.77 -0.79 -7.94
C GLY A 73 -19.92 -2.06 -7.80
N VAL A 74 -20.53 -3.19 -8.15
CA VAL A 74 -19.91 -4.52 -8.18
C VAL A 74 -18.94 -4.61 -9.36
N PHE A 75 -17.72 -5.13 -9.15
CA PHE A 75 -17.09 -6.01 -10.13
C PHE A 75 -16.32 -7.17 -9.45
N TYR A 76 -16.83 -8.37 -9.72
CA TYR A 76 -16.30 -9.72 -9.52
C TYR A 76 -15.24 -9.94 -8.41
N TYR A 77 -15.70 -10.36 -7.23
CA TYR A 77 -14.86 -11.06 -6.25
C TYR A 77 -14.91 -12.56 -6.57
N ASP A 78 -13.77 -13.17 -6.91
CA ASP A 78 -13.63 -14.62 -6.92
C ASP A 78 -13.34 -15.09 -5.48
N PRO A 79 -14.31 -15.71 -4.79
CA PRO A 79 -14.12 -16.17 -3.41
C PRO A 79 -13.04 -17.26 -3.27
N ASN A 80 -12.59 -17.86 -4.38
CA ASN A 80 -11.52 -18.86 -4.39
C ASN A 80 -10.12 -18.23 -4.47
N ASN A 81 -10.00 -16.95 -4.81
CA ASN A 81 -8.70 -16.26 -4.93
C ASN A 81 -8.27 -15.60 -3.62
N GLN A 82 -8.07 -16.42 -2.58
CA GLN A 82 -7.68 -15.98 -1.23
C GLN A 82 -6.17 -15.98 -1.00
N ARG A 83 -5.34 -15.90 -2.07
CA ARG A 83 -3.88 -15.86 -1.88
C ARG A 83 -3.50 -14.65 -1.03
N ILE A 84 -2.79 -14.93 0.07
CA ILE A 84 -2.43 -13.97 1.14
C ILE A 84 -1.04 -13.35 0.90
N ASN A 85 -0.21 -14.01 0.08
CA ASN A 85 1.15 -13.56 -0.27
C ASN A 85 1.19 -13.27 -1.77
N LEU A 86 0.75 -12.06 -2.12
CA LEU A 86 0.77 -11.55 -3.48
C LEU A 86 1.95 -10.58 -3.61
N SER A 87 2.65 -10.64 -4.74
CA SER A 87 3.60 -9.60 -5.12
C SER A 87 2.89 -8.26 -5.33
N LEU A 88 3.63 -7.14 -5.26
CA LEU A 88 3.04 -5.81 -5.50
C LEU A 88 2.31 -5.70 -6.85
N GLY A 89 2.84 -6.36 -7.89
CA GLY A 89 2.17 -6.41 -9.20
C GLY A 89 0.84 -7.15 -9.15
N GLU A 90 0.78 -8.30 -8.46
CA GLU A 90 -0.47 -9.03 -8.26
C GLU A 90 -1.45 -8.28 -7.34
N LEU A 91 -0.96 -7.59 -6.31
CA LEU A 91 -1.77 -6.71 -5.46
C LEU A 91 -2.42 -5.61 -6.30
N CYS A 92 -1.64 -4.97 -7.19
CA CYS A 92 -2.16 -3.97 -8.12
C CYS A 92 -3.26 -4.55 -9.02
N ASN A 93 -3.02 -5.70 -9.66
CA ASN A 93 -4.02 -6.33 -10.53
C ASN A 93 -5.32 -6.66 -9.77
N ASN A 94 -5.22 -7.05 -8.50
CA ASN A 94 -6.40 -7.30 -7.67
C ASN A 94 -7.13 -6.00 -7.28
N LEU A 95 -6.39 -4.94 -6.93
CA LEU A 95 -6.96 -3.62 -6.63
C LEU A 95 -7.65 -3.00 -7.85
N ASP A 96 -7.20 -3.31 -9.07
CA ASP A 96 -7.84 -2.86 -10.31
C ASP A 96 -9.29 -3.36 -10.47
N HIS A 97 -9.72 -4.39 -9.73
CA HIS A 97 -11.10 -4.88 -9.75
C HIS A 97 -12.04 -4.12 -8.81
N PHE A 98 -11.51 -3.33 -7.88
CA PHE A 98 -12.32 -2.52 -6.96
C PHE A 98 -12.51 -1.12 -7.50
N ASP A 99 -13.63 -0.47 -7.16
CA ASP A 99 -13.84 0.95 -7.46
C ASP A 99 -13.83 1.77 -6.17
N PHE A 100 -12.88 2.70 -6.02
CA PHE A 100 -12.69 3.50 -4.81
C PHE A 100 -12.14 4.89 -5.17
N PRO A 101 -12.32 5.90 -4.29
CA PRO A 101 -11.83 7.26 -4.53
C PRO A 101 -10.34 7.29 -4.89
N ASP A 102 -9.95 8.17 -5.80
CA ASP A 102 -8.54 8.37 -6.21
C ASP A 102 -7.79 7.09 -6.67
N LYS A 103 -8.52 6.03 -7.04
CA LYS A 103 -7.94 4.75 -7.51
C LYS A 103 -6.90 4.95 -8.59
N LYS A 104 -7.22 5.70 -9.65
CA LYS A 104 -6.33 5.87 -10.81
C LYS A 104 -4.95 6.39 -10.39
N ASP A 105 -4.95 7.38 -9.49
CA ASP A 105 -3.77 8.06 -9.01
C ASP A 105 -2.95 7.17 -8.05
N LEU A 106 -3.62 6.47 -7.12
CA LEU A 106 -2.97 5.45 -6.28
C LEU A 106 -2.31 4.36 -7.13
N MET A 107 -3.05 3.81 -8.10
CA MET A 107 -2.59 2.72 -8.96
C MET A 107 -1.40 3.15 -9.84
N GLU A 108 -1.39 4.39 -10.33
CA GLU A 108 -0.25 4.95 -11.04
C GLU A 108 1.01 4.97 -10.17
N ASN A 109 0.88 5.43 -8.92
CA ASN A 109 2.01 5.51 -8.00
C ASN A 109 2.50 4.13 -7.55
N LEU A 110 1.61 3.17 -7.29
CA LEU A 110 2.01 1.79 -6.98
C LEU A 110 2.79 1.16 -8.13
N ARG A 111 2.38 1.40 -9.38
CA ARG A 111 3.09 0.90 -10.57
C ARG A 111 4.45 1.59 -10.77
N LYS A 112 4.53 2.91 -10.57
CA LYS A 112 5.81 3.65 -10.59
C LYS A 112 6.75 3.14 -9.51
N PHE A 113 6.24 2.96 -8.28
CA PHE A 113 7.00 2.43 -7.16
C PHE A 113 7.53 1.02 -7.44
N SER A 114 6.68 0.13 -7.97
CA SER A 114 7.08 -1.24 -8.31
C SER A 114 8.24 -1.28 -9.32
N LYS A 115 8.19 -0.43 -10.35
CA LYS A 115 9.29 -0.32 -11.33
C LYS A 115 10.58 0.18 -10.68
N LEU A 116 10.48 1.25 -9.89
CA LEU A 116 11.64 1.87 -9.25
C LEU A 116 12.29 0.93 -8.23
N ARG A 117 11.51 0.25 -7.39
CA ARG A 117 12.02 -0.75 -6.45
C ARG A 117 12.81 -1.85 -7.17
N ASN A 118 12.27 -2.38 -8.27
CA ASN A 118 12.93 -3.44 -9.02
C ASN A 118 14.25 -2.95 -9.64
N GLN A 119 14.27 -1.69 -10.13
CA GLN A 119 15.49 -1.05 -10.61
C GLN A 119 16.54 -0.89 -9.50
N ILE A 120 16.15 -0.41 -8.33
CA ILE A 120 17.05 -0.26 -7.17
C ILE A 120 17.62 -1.61 -6.74
N MET A 121 16.78 -2.63 -6.60
CA MET A 121 17.23 -3.97 -6.22
C MET A 121 18.17 -4.59 -7.25
N HIS A 122 17.87 -4.41 -8.54
CA HIS A 122 18.77 -4.84 -9.61
C HIS A 122 20.13 -4.11 -9.54
N ASN A 123 20.12 -2.79 -9.33
CA ASN A 123 21.36 -2.01 -9.20
C ASN A 123 22.17 -2.44 -7.95
N LEU A 124 21.50 -2.71 -6.83
CA LEU A 124 22.14 -3.22 -5.61
C LEU A 124 22.79 -4.60 -5.82
N MET A 125 22.17 -5.47 -6.63
CA MET A 125 22.72 -6.80 -6.95
C MET A 125 23.95 -6.78 -7.86
N GLN A 126 24.20 -5.69 -8.59
CA GLN A 126 25.38 -5.56 -9.44
C GLN A 126 26.67 -5.23 -8.66
N LEU A 127 26.57 -5.01 -7.34
CA LEU A 127 27.67 -4.97 -6.34
C LEU A 127 28.83 -3.97 -6.57
N ASP A 128 28.78 -3.11 -7.59
CA ASP A 128 29.83 -2.11 -7.86
C ASP A 128 29.40 -0.70 -7.42
N LEU A 129 29.72 -0.34 -6.17
CA LEU A 129 29.21 0.86 -5.48
C LEU A 129 30.06 2.11 -5.69
N THR A 130 31.34 1.95 -5.96
CA THR A 130 32.27 3.07 -6.16
C THR A 130 31.87 3.95 -7.34
N ASN A 131 31.13 3.40 -8.32
CA ASN A 131 30.61 4.15 -9.47
C ASN A 131 29.13 4.57 -9.35
N ASN A 132 28.37 4.06 -8.38
CA ASN A 132 26.90 4.16 -8.37
C ASN A 132 26.31 4.93 -7.17
N ALA A 133 27.12 5.48 -6.26
CA ALA A 133 26.63 6.15 -5.05
C ALA A 133 25.65 7.29 -5.33
N ALA A 134 25.95 8.15 -6.31
CA ALA A 134 25.06 9.24 -6.71
C ALA A 134 23.73 8.74 -7.30
N GLN A 135 23.77 7.62 -8.03
CA GLN A 135 22.57 6.98 -8.57
C GLN A 135 21.70 6.42 -7.45
N PHE A 136 22.31 5.74 -6.46
CA PHE A 136 21.59 5.21 -5.31
C PHE A 136 20.96 6.30 -4.45
N GLU A 137 21.65 7.43 -4.25
CA GLU A 137 21.09 8.57 -3.54
C GLU A 137 19.87 9.13 -4.27
N GLN A 138 19.95 9.29 -5.60
CA GLN A 138 18.84 9.77 -6.41
C GLN A 138 17.67 8.77 -6.42
N ASP A 139 17.95 7.49 -6.57
CA ASP A 139 16.94 6.44 -6.54
C ASP A 139 16.23 6.39 -5.18
N LEU A 140 16.97 6.58 -4.08
CA LEU A 140 16.41 6.62 -2.73
C LEU A 140 15.53 7.86 -2.50
N LYS A 141 15.91 9.02 -3.04
CA LYS A 141 15.04 10.22 -3.06
C LYS A 141 13.74 9.95 -3.81
N ASN A 142 13.83 9.29 -4.96
CA ASN A 142 12.66 8.97 -5.78
C ASN A 142 11.75 7.94 -5.08
N VAL A 143 12.32 6.90 -4.46
CA VAL A 143 11.54 5.83 -3.83
C VAL A 143 10.89 6.29 -2.53
N SER A 144 11.57 7.16 -1.76
CA SER A 144 11.01 7.76 -0.56
C SER A 144 9.85 8.69 -0.91
N ALA A 145 10.02 9.59 -1.89
CA ALA A 145 8.95 10.47 -2.36
C ALA A 145 7.71 9.69 -2.81
N LEU A 146 7.90 8.64 -3.63
CA LEU A 146 6.78 7.79 -4.08
C LEU A 146 6.13 7.02 -2.93
N ALA A 147 6.90 6.47 -1.98
CA ALA A 147 6.35 5.75 -0.84
C ALA A 147 5.49 6.65 0.05
N GLU A 148 5.97 7.86 0.32
CA GLU A 148 5.26 8.84 1.13
C GLU A 148 4.01 9.36 0.41
N GLU A 149 4.07 9.53 -0.91
CA GLU A 149 2.89 9.88 -1.71
C GLU A 149 1.85 8.75 -1.72
N VAL A 150 2.27 7.49 -1.85
CA VAL A 150 1.39 6.32 -1.70
C VAL A 150 0.75 6.31 -0.32
N LEU A 151 1.51 6.57 0.76
CA LEU A 151 0.97 6.66 2.11
C LEU A 151 -0.09 7.77 2.24
N LEU A 152 0.18 8.94 1.68
CA LEU A 152 -0.76 10.06 1.71
C LEU A 152 -2.08 9.67 1.03
N LYS A 153 -2.02 9.16 -0.20
CA LYS A 153 -3.21 8.74 -0.96
C LYS A 153 -3.94 7.60 -0.27
N TYR A 154 -3.21 6.61 0.25
CA TYR A 154 -3.77 5.53 1.04
C TYR A 154 -4.57 6.08 2.24
N ASN A 155 -4.04 7.04 3.00
CA ASN A 155 -4.73 7.59 4.16
C ASN A 155 -6.01 8.35 3.77
N ILE A 156 -5.99 9.05 2.62
CA ILE A 156 -7.19 9.71 2.06
C ILE A 156 -8.26 8.66 1.73
N ILE A 157 -7.87 7.60 1.03
CA ILE A 157 -8.76 6.50 0.64
C ILE A 157 -9.34 5.79 1.87
N VAL A 158 -8.50 5.42 2.84
CA VAL A 158 -8.93 4.79 4.08
C VAL A 158 -9.95 5.65 4.82
N ARG A 159 -9.69 6.97 4.93
CA ARG A 159 -10.64 7.89 5.55
C ARG A 159 -11.96 7.92 4.78
N GLY A 160 -11.92 8.12 3.46
CA GLY A 160 -13.13 8.18 2.62
C GLY A 160 -13.95 6.89 2.71
N VAL A 161 -13.30 5.74 2.55
CA VAL A 161 -13.94 4.42 2.64
C VAL A 161 -14.50 4.16 4.04
N THR A 162 -13.82 4.58 5.11
CA THR A 162 -14.31 4.43 6.49
C THR A 162 -15.52 5.33 6.76
N THR A 163 -15.51 6.57 6.29
CA THR A 163 -16.66 7.48 6.42
C THR A 163 -17.87 6.91 5.70
N VAL A 164 -17.69 6.47 4.45
CA VAL A 164 -18.74 5.82 3.67
C VAL A 164 -19.26 4.58 4.40
N TRP A 165 -18.36 3.71 4.88
CA TRP A 165 -18.69 2.54 5.71
C TRP A 165 -19.58 2.87 6.91
N GLN A 166 -19.24 3.91 7.67
CA GLN A 166 -19.99 4.34 8.84
C GLN A 166 -21.39 4.83 8.46
N VAL A 167 -21.53 5.60 7.38
CA VAL A 167 -22.82 6.15 6.94
C VAL A 167 -23.82 5.05 6.56
N ALA A 168 -23.45 4.05 5.74
CA ALA A 168 -24.46 3.03 5.37
C ALA A 168 -24.71 1.97 6.44
N ASN A 169 -23.85 1.85 7.46
CA ASN A 169 -24.10 0.97 8.59
C ASN A 169 -24.77 1.68 9.78
N ASN A 170 -24.76 3.02 9.83
CA ASN A 170 -25.47 3.85 10.81
C ASN A 170 -26.30 4.96 10.11
N PRO A 171 -27.37 4.62 9.38
CA PRO A 171 -28.15 5.59 8.58
C PRO A 171 -29.01 6.60 9.39
N GLN A 172 -28.81 6.72 10.71
CA GLN A 172 -29.63 7.56 11.61
C GLN A 172 -28.82 8.59 12.42
N GLN A 173 -27.98 9.40 11.75
CA GLN A 173 -27.56 10.71 12.26
C GLN A 173 -27.78 11.78 11.19
#